data_AF-A0A8B9N314-F1
#
_entry.id   AF-A0A8B9N314-F1
#
_cell.length_a   1.000
_cell.length_b   1.000
_cell.length_c   1.000
_cell.angle_alpha   90.00
_cell.angle_beta   90.00
_cell.angle_gamma   90.00
#
_symmetry.space_group_name_H-M   'P 1'
#
loop_
_entity.id
_entity.type
_entity.pdbx_description
1 polymer ?
#
loop_
_entity_poly.entity_id
_entity_poly.type
_entity_poly.pdbx_seq_one_letter_code
_entity_poly.pdbx_strand_id
1 'polypeptide(L)' 'MQTPAAAERNKGPILEVLRQYVGSGTHEGSDVLRVLEVGAGAGLHAAHFARALPQTRWQPSDIEPRALRR' A
#
# COMPACT_ATOMS: atom_id res chain seq x y z
N MET A 1 -5.17 6.24 19.16
CA MET A 1 -5.75 5.20 18.27
C MET A 1 -4.95 3.92 18.46
N GLN A 2 -5.61 2.79 18.70
CA GLN A 2 -4.93 1.51 18.80
C GLN A 2 -4.62 1.03 17.37
N THR A 3 -3.34 0.80 17.07
CA THR A 3 -2.94 0.25 15.77
C THR A 3 -3.43 -1.20 15.68
N PRO A 4 -4.16 -1.62 14.63
CA PRO A 4 -4.64 -2.98 14.50
C PRO A 4 -3.46 -3.96 14.51
N ALA A 5 -3.38 -4.83 15.51
CA ALA A 5 -2.24 -5.74 15.70
C ALA A 5 -2.00 -6.63 14.46
N ALA A 6 -3.06 -7.01 13.76
CA ALA A 6 -2.96 -7.75 12.49
C ALA A 6 -2.28 -6.92 11.39
N ALA A 7 -2.62 -5.63 11.25
CA ALA A 7 -2.00 -4.77 10.24
C ALA A 7 -0.49 -4.62 10.49
N GLU A 8 -0.08 -4.48 11.74
CA GLU A 8 1.33 -4.38 12.13
C GLU A 8 2.13 -5.67 11.86
N ARG A 9 1.59 -6.84 12.20
CA ARG A 9 2.25 -8.13 11.94
C ARG A 9 2.36 -8.42 10.44
N ASN A 10 1.33 -8.06 9.67
CA ASN A 10 1.23 -8.49 8.27
C ASN A 10 2.00 -7.59 7.30
N LYS A 11 2.28 -6.33 7.66
CA LYS A 11 2.90 -5.37 6.72
C LYS A 11 4.28 -5.82 6.21
N GLY A 12 5.09 -6.50 7.03
CA GLY A 12 6.40 -7.00 6.62
C GLY A 12 6.31 -8.11 5.56
N PRO A 13 5.67 -9.24 5.87
CA PRO A 13 5.50 -10.33 4.90
C PRO A 13 4.81 -9.90 3.60
N ILE A 14 3.83 -9.01 3.66
CA ILE A 14 3.17 -8.49 2.45
C ILE A 14 4.15 -7.65 1.61
N LEU A 15 4.95 -6.78 2.24
CA LEU A 15 5.94 -5.98 1.54
C LEU A 15 6.97 -6.84 0.79
N GLU A 16 7.40 -7.96 1.38
CA GLU A 16 8.34 -8.90 0.74
C GLU A 16 7.77 -9.48 -0.56
N VAL A 17 6.48 -9.83 -0.57
CA VAL A 17 5.80 -10.31 -1.78
C VAL A 17 5.66 -9.18 -2.80
N LEU A 18 5.21 -7.99 -2.38
CA LEU A 18 5.00 -6.86 -3.28
C LEU A 18 6.28 -6.44 -4.01
N ARG A 19 7.45 -6.51 -3.35
CA ARG A 19 8.76 -6.19 -3.98
C ARG A 19 9.04 -7.00 -5.24
N GLN A 20 8.53 -8.22 -5.34
CA GLN A 20 8.74 -9.09 -6.51
C GLN A 20 8.04 -8.57 -7.77
N TYR A 21 7.01 -7.74 -7.61
CA TYR A 21 6.21 -7.18 -8.70
C TYR A 21 6.66 -5.78 -9.10
N VAL A 22 7.47 -5.12 -8.26
CA VAL A 22 7.90 -3.76 -8.52
C VAL A 22 9.26 -3.78 -9.21
N GLY A 23 9.30 -3.35 -10.47
CA GLY A 23 10.54 -3.30 -11.28
C GLY A 23 10.81 -4.54 -12.14
N SER A 24 9.89 -5.53 -12.16
CA SER A 24 10.03 -6.78 -12.92
C SER A 24 9.74 -6.66 -14.44
N GLY A 25 9.84 -5.47 -15.01
CA GLY A 25 9.79 -5.26 -16.47
C GLY A 25 8.39 -5.19 -17.09
N THR A 26 7.31 -5.31 -16.32
CA THR A 26 5.93 -5.10 -16.82
C THR A 26 5.59 -3.61 -17.06
N HIS A 27 6.43 -2.71 -16.57
CA HIS A 27 6.38 -1.28 -16.84
C HIS A 27 7.64 -0.91 -17.63
N GLU A 28 7.57 -1.00 -18.96
CA GLU A 28 8.62 -0.47 -19.82
C GLU A 28 8.59 1.07 -19.76
N GLY A 29 9.42 1.67 -18.91
CA GLY A 29 9.56 3.13 -18.83
C GLY A 29 9.89 3.66 -17.43
N SER A 30 10.20 4.96 -17.36
CA SER A 30 10.44 5.72 -16.12
C SER A 30 9.16 6.05 -15.33
N ASP A 31 8.05 5.35 -15.61
CA ASP A 31 6.75 5.67 -15.03
C ASP A 31 6.54 5.03 -13.66
N VAL A 32 6.04 5.84 -12.73
CA VAL A 32 5.70 5.43 -11.37
C VAL A 32 4.53 4.43 -11.42
N LEU A 33 4.71 3.24 -10.81
CA LEU A 33 3.67 2.22 -10.74
C LEU A 33 2.51 2.68 -9.85
N ARG A 34 1.30 2.75 -10.42
CA ARG A 34 0.09 3.12 -9.69
C ARG A 34 -0.54 1.90 -9.01
N VAL A 35 -0.77 2.00 -7.70
CA VAL A 35 -1.34 0.91 -6.89
C VAL A 35 -2.63 1.37 -6.25
N LEU A 36 -3.70 0.60 -6.40
CA LEU A 36 -4.97 0.79 -5.69
C LEU A 36 -5.04 -0.20 -4.52
N GLU A 37 -5.15 0.31 -3.30
CA GLU A 37 -5.42 -0.51 -2.12
C GLU A 37 -6.91 -0.47 -1.82
N VAL A 38 -7.56 -1.64 -1.85
CA VAL A 38 -9.00 -1.80 -1.59
C VAL A 38 -9.20 -2.18 -0.12
N GLY A 39 -10.09 -1.48 0.58
CA GLY A 39 -10.35 -1.73 2.00
C GLY A 39 -9.20 -1.25 2.89
N ALA A 40 -8.67 -0.06 2.59
CA ALA A 40 -7.48 0.48 3.23
C ALA A 40 -7.67 0.80 4.73
N GLY A 41 -8.92 0.96 5.20
CA GLY A 41 -9.25 1.33 6.57
C GLY A 41 -8.50 2.58 7.01
N ALA A 42 -7.63 2.45 8.01
CA ALA A 42 -6.80 3.56 8.51
C ALA A 42 -5.58 3.91 7.61
N GLY A 43 -5.36 3.19 6.50
CA GLY A 43 -4.31 3.47 5.53
C GLY A 43 -2.88 3.12 5.98
N LEU A 44 -2.73 2.29 7.01
CA LEU A 44 -1.42 1.93 7.57
C LEU A 44 -0.53 1.18 6.56
N HIS A 45 -1.13 0.28 5.80
CA HIS A 45 -0.46 -0.51 4.77
C HIS A 45 -0.03 0.38 3.60
N ALA A 46 -0.97 1.15 3.02
CA ALA A 46 -0.66 2.14 2.00
C ALA A 46 0.50 3.07 2.40
N ALA A 47 0.48 3.63 3.62
CA ALA A 47 1.55 4.50 4.11
C ALA A 47 2.89 3.76 4.28
N HIS A 48 2.86 2.52 4.77
CA HIS A 48 4.06 1.69 4.92
C HIS A 48 4.68 1.33 3.56
N PHE A 49 3.86 0.87 2.62
CA PHE A 49 4.30 0.40 1.32
C PHE A 49 4.75 1.53 0.39
N ALA A 50 4.03 2.66 0.37
CA ALA A 50 4.45 3.83 -0.41
C ALA A 50 5.84 4.33 -0.02
N ARG A 51 6.16 4.30 1.28
CA ARG A 51 7.50 4.65 1.77
C ARG A 51 8.55 3.61 1.42
N ALA A 52 8.20 2.32 1.46
CA ALA A 52 9.13 1.22 1.20
C ALA A 52 9.36 0.95 -0.30
N LEU A 53 8.46 1.42 -1.15
CA LEU A 53 8.44 1.21 -2.60
C LEU A 53 8.33 2.58 -3.31
N PRO A 54 9.40 3.40 -3.31
CA PRO A 54 9.34 4.80 -3.77
C PRO A 54 8.97 4.96 -5.25
N GLN A 55 9.20 3.93 -6.06
CA GLN A 55 8.75 3.83 -7.46
C GLN A 55 7.25 3.55 -7.62
N THR A 56 6.47 3.62 -6.54
CA THR A 56 5.02 3.38 -6.57
C THR A 56 4.23 4.58 -6.04
N ARG A 57 3.02 4.77 -6.58
CA ARG A 57 2.04 5.74 -6.09
C ARG A 57 0.82 4.98 -5.59
N TRP A 58 0.65 4.96 -4.28
CA TRP A 58 -0.46 4.29 -3.61
C TRP A 58 -1.69 5.18 -3.53
N GLN A 59 -2.83 4.64 -3.95
CA GLN A 59 -4.15 5.19 -3.78
C GLN A 59 -4.91 4.29 -2.80
N PRO A 60 -5.01 4.65 -1.52
CA PRO A 60 -5.91 3.95 -0.62
C PRO A 60 -7.37 4.24 -0.99
N SER A 61 -8.23 3.25 -0.80
CA SER A 61 -9.68 3.33 -1.01
C SER A 61 -10.42 2.51 0.02
N ASP A 62 -11.59 2.98 0.43
CA ASP A 62 -12.47 2.27 1.34
C ASP A 62 -13.93 2.67 1.08
N ILE A 63 -14.87 1.79 1.42
CA ILE A 63 -16.31 2.08 1.35
C ILE A 63 -16.83 2.67 2.66
N GLU A 64 -16.13 2.44 3.78
CA GLU A 64 -16.53 2.92 5.09
C GLU A 64 -16.33 4.44 5.16
N PRO A 65 -17.41 5.24 5.33
CA PRO A 65 -17.29 6.70 5.36
C PRO A 65 -16.34 7.22 6.44
N ARG A 66 -16.15 6.50 7.55
CA ARG A 66 -15.17 6.87 8.58
C ARG A 66 -13.73 6.79 8.09
N ALA A 67 -13.39 5.87 7.19
CA ALA A 67 -12.05 5.72 6.62
C ALA A 67 -11.73 6.80 5.56
N LEU A 68 -12.74 7.46 5.01
CA LEU A 68 -12.58 8.52 4.01
C LEU A 68 -12.45 9.93 4.64
N ARG A 69 -12.76 10.07 5.92
CA ARG A 69 -12.68 11.34 6.64
C ARG A 69 -11.24 11.55 7.13
N ARG A 70 -10.68 12.73 6.82
CA ARG A 70 -9.35 13.16 7.30
C ARG A 70 -9.42 13.71 8.71
#